data_AF-A0AAD8R0P7-F1
#
_entry.id   AF-A0AAD8R0P7-F1
#
_cell.length_a   1.000
_cell.length_b   1.000
_cell.length_c   1.000
_cell.angle_alpha   90.00
_cell.angle_beta   90.00
_cell.angle_gamma   90.00
#
_symmetry.space_group_name_H-M   'P 1'
#
loop_
_entity.id
_entity.type
_entity.pdbx_description
1 polymer ?
#
loop_
_entity_poly.entity_id
_entity_poly.type
_entity_poly.pdbx_seq_one_letter_code
_entity_poly.pdbx_strand_id
1 'polypeptide(L)'
;MVMGTLPLVLCPCCRKRRTIRLVSASSANPGRIFYKCPNHRIPPNPCNHYYWEDGDDSYVDFLVRNGYVTVSGNVASADEETDDEQEEKLVHDVGKKMDLVVKKIDELIEICRNVFAAILFLIAVVMYVAVVAK
;
A
#
# COMPACT_ATOMS: atom_id res chain seq x y z
N MET A 1 -22.39 -13.75 3.21
CA MET A 1 -22.15 -13.10 4.52
C MET A 1 -20.93 -13.77 5.11
N VAL A 2 -19.80 -13.07 5.22
CA VAL A 2 -18.55 -13.66 5.72
C VAL A 2 -18.67 -13.74 7.25
N MET A 3 -19.13 -14.87 7.78
CA MET A 3 -19.29 -15.11 9.23
C MET A 3 -17.97 -15.47 9.94
N GLY A 4 -16.91 -14.68 9.70
CA GLY A 4 -15.59 -14.84 10.33
C GLY A 4 -15.05 -13.51 10.83
N THR A 5 -14.18 -13.51 11.84
CA THR A 5 -13.53 -12.29 12.32
C THR A 5 -12.67 -11.69 11.21
N LEU A 6 -13.05 -10.52 10.69
CA LEU A 6 -12.27 -9.83 9.66
C LEU A 6 -10.87 -9.47 10.19
N PRO A 7 -9.80 -9.69 9.39
CA PRO A 7 -8.44 -9.40 9.82
C PRO A 7 -8.26 -7.91 10.09
N LEU A 8 -7.67 -7.58 11.24
CA LEU A 8 -7.32 -6.22 11.61
C LEU A 8 -5.92 -5.88 11.08
N VAL A 9 -5.86 -5.39 9.85
CA VAL A 9 -4.59 -5.12 9.15
C VAL A 9 -3.84 -3.91 9.73
N LEU A 10 -2.56 -3.77 9.38
CA LEU A 10 -1.80 -2.55 9.69
C LEU A 10 -2.39 -1.37 8.91
N CYS A 11 -2.62 -0.24 9.57
CA CYS A 11 -3.20 0.93 8.94
C CYS A 11 -2.33 1.39 7.75
N PRO A 12 -2.86 1.42 6.52
CA PRO A 12 -2.07 1.74 5.32
C PRO A 12 -1.60 3.21 5.30
N CYS A 13 -2.35 4.11 5.93
CA CYS A 13 -1.99 5.53 5.96
C CYS A 13 -0.76 5.82 6.82
N CYS A 14 -0.62 5.16 7.98
CA CYS A 14 0.48 5.45 8.91
C CYS A 14 1.51 4.33 9.04
N ARG A 15 1.19 3.12 8.59
CA ARG A 15 2.03 1.89 8.67
C ARG A 15 2.63 1.59 10.05
N LYS A 16 1.99 2.09 11.11
CA LYS A 16 2.49 1.99 12.49
C LYS A 16 1.49 1.37 13.45
N ARG A 17 0.19 1.62 13.24
CA ARG A 17 -0.87 1.20 14.15
C ARG A 17 -1.78 0.20 13.45
N ARG A 18 -2.20 -0.84 14.18
CA ARG A 18 -3.18 -1.80 13.69
C ARG A 18 -4.57 -1.16 13.65
N THR A 19 -5.35 -1.48 12.62
CA THR A 19 -6.76 -1.09 12.53
C THR A 19 -7.53 -1.72 13.69
N ILE A 20 -8.50 -0.99 14.24
CA ILE A 20 -9.36 -1.47 15.33
C ILE A 20 -10.80 -1.54 14.87
N ARG A 21 -11.53 -2.54 15.38
CA ARG A 21 -12.97 -2.70 15.19
C ARG A 21 -13.71 -2.13 16.40
N LEU A 22 -14.74 -1.34 16.15
CA LEU A 22 -15.55 -0.70 17.18
C LEU A 22 -17.03 -0.76 16.81
N VAL A 23 -17.88 -0.70 17.83
CA VAL A 23 -19.35 -0.56 17.68
C VAL A 23 -19.70 0.90 17.95
N SER A 24 -20.43 1.52 17.04
CA SER A 24 -20.84 2.93 17.18
C SER A 24 -21.87 3.08 18.30
N ALA A 25 -21.57 3.98 19.23
CA ALA A 25 -22.50 4.44 20.27
C ALA A 25 -23.21 5.76 19.88
N SER A 26 -23.04 6.22 18.63
CA SER A 26 -23.66 7.48 18.19
C SER A 26 -25.17 7.32 18.01
N SER A 27 -25.92 8.37 18.32
CA SER A 27 -27.38 8.38 18.14
C SER A 27 -27.81 8.19 16.68
N ALA A 28 -26.99 8.64 15.73
CA ALA A 28 -27.27 8.53 14.30
C ALA A 28 -26.97 7.13 13.72
N ASN A 29 -26.04 6.37 14.33
CA ASN A 29 -25.64 5.04 13.86
C ASN A 29 -25.46 4.08 15.05
N PRO A 30 -26.47 3.85 15.90
CA PRO A 30 -26.32 3.03 17.09
C PRO A 30 -26.10 1.56 16.70
N GLY A 31 -25.10 0.91 17.32
CA GLY A 31 -24.80 -0.51 17.11
C GLY A 31 -24.05 -0.82 15.80
N ARG A 32 -23.88 0.16 14.91
CA ARG A 32 -23.22 -0.06 13.61
C ARG A 32 -21.71 -0.24 13.79
N ILE A 33 -21.13 -1.25 13.16
CA ILE A 33 -19.73 -1.59 13.32
C ILE A 33 -18.86 -0.84 12.32
N PHE A 34 -17.71 -0.34 12.78
CA PHE A 34 -16.74 0.34 11.94
C PHE A 34 -15.30 -0.03 12.32
N TYR A 35 -14.42 0.19 11.35
CA TYR A 35 -12.99 -0.07 11.41
C TYR A 35 -12.24 1.24 11.23
N LYS A 36 -11.29 1.55 12.11
CA LYS A 36 -10.49 2.77 12.00
C LYS A 36 -9.05 2.60 12.45
N CYS A 37 -8.19 3.50 11.99
CA CYS A 37 -6.91 3.72 12.66
C CYS A 37 -7.16 4.32 14.06
N PRO A 38 -6.43 3.89 15.10
CA PRO A 38 -6.48 4.54 16.41
C PRO A 38 -6.22 6.04 16.34
N ASN A 39 -5.38 6.49 15.40
CA ASN A 39 -5.03 7.89 15.16
C ASN A 39 -6.01 8.64 14.22
N HIS A 40 -7.19 8.08 13.94
CA HIS A 40 -8.15 8.72 13.04
C HIS A 40 -8.60 10.08 13.60
N ARG A 41 -8.39 11.15 12.82
CA ARG A 41 -8.70 12.55 13.19
C ARG A 41 -8.03 13.07 14.47
N ILE A 42 -6.93 12.45 14.91
CA ILE A 42 -6.15 12.92 16.07
C ILE A 42 -4.97 13.79 15.58
N PRO A 43 -4.91 15.09 15.93
CA PRO A 43 -3.77 15.96 15.62
C PRO A 43 -2.46 15.51 16.32
N PRO A 44 -1.27 15.95 15.86
CA PRO A 44 -1.02 16.90 14.77
C PRO A 44 -1.05 16.28 13.37
N ASN A 45 -0.91 14.95 13.25
CA ASN A 45 -0.90 14.25 11.96
C ASN A 45 -2.05 13.24 11.90
N PRO A 46 -3.29 13.68 11.61
CA PRO A 46 -4.46 12.81 11.66
C PRO A 46 -4.43 11.76 10.55
N CYS A 47 -4.89 10.57 10.88
CA CYS A 47 -5.13 9.52 9.91
C CYS A 47 -6.57 9.59 9.38
N ASN A 48 -6.80 9.15 8.13
CA ASN A 48 -8.12 9.07 7.51
C ASN A 48 -8.59 7.63 7.25
N HIS A 49 -7.87 6.61 7.72
CA HIS A 49 -8.31 5.21 7.60
C HIS A 49 -9.54 4.96 8.47
N TYR A 50 -10.70 4.86 7.83
CA TYR A 50 -12.01 4.66 8.43
C TYR A 50 -12.93 3.97 7.42
N TYR A 51 -13.58 2.89 7.82
CA TYR A 51 -14.52 2.12 6.99
C TYR A 51 -15.67 1.59 7.84
N TRP A 52 -16.88 1.56 7.29
CA TRP A 52 -17.99 0.82 7.89
C TRP A 52 -17.83 -0.67 7.60
N GLU A 53 -18.38 -1.55 8.45
CA GLU A 53 -18.43 -2.99 8.17
C GLU A 53 -19.37 -3.30 6.98
N ASP A 54 -20.38 -2.45 6.78
CA ASP A 54 -21.44 -2.55 5.77
C ASP A 54 -21.44 -1.37 4.78
N GLY A 55 -22.26 -1.49 3.73
CA GLY A 55 -22.42 -0.47 2.69
C GLY A 55 -21.39 -0.58 1.55
N ASP A 56 -21.47 0.36 0.61
CA ASP A 56 -20.50 0.46 -0.49
C ASP A 56 -19.15 0.96 0.05
N ASP A 57 -18.05 0.48 -0.53
CA ASP A 57 -16.69 0.73 -0.05
C ASP A 57 -16.49 0.34 1.43
N SER A 58 -17.04 -0.80 1.84
CA SER A 58 -16.93 -1.34 3.20
C SER A 58 -15.48 -1.76 3.56
N TYR A 59 -15.26 -2.10 4.83
CA TYR A 59 -13.98 -2.66 5.25
C TYR A 59 -13.66 -3.98 4.54
N VAL A 60 -14.67 -4.79 4.24
CA VAL A 60 -14.50 -6.02 3.45
C VAL A 60 -14.02 -5.68 2.04
N ASP A 61 -14.62 -4.69 1.39
CA ASP A 61 -14.21 -4.25 0.05
C ASP A 61 -12.79 -3.71 0.06
N PHE A 62 -12.41 -2.96 1.10
CA PHE A 62 -11.04 -2.56 1.34
C PHE A 62 -10.11 -3.77 1.46
N LEU A 63 -10.48 -4.80 2.24
CA LEU A 63 -9.65 -5.98 2.44
C LEU A 63 -9.45 -6.75 1.13
N VAL A 64 -10.54 -6.99 0.38
CA VAL A 64 -10.52 -7.70 -0.91
C VAL A 64 -9.69 -6.92 -1.94
N ARG A 65 -9.95 -5.62 -2.08
CA ARG A 65 -9.27 -4.75 -3.06
C ARG A 65 -7.76 -4.65 -2.82
N ASN A 66 -7.32 -4.81 -1.57
CA ASN A 66 -5.90 -4.76 -1.22
C ASN A 66 -5.29 -6.16 -1.03
N GLY A 67 -6.03 -7.23 -1.35
CA GLY A 67 -5.54 -8.61 -1.33
C GLY A 67 -5.33 -9.20 0.06
N TYR A 68 -5.93 -8.61 1.11
CA TYR A 68 -5.84 -9.12 2.48
C TYR A 68 -6.76 -10.32 2.73
N VAL A 69 -7.82 -10.46 1.93
CA VAL A 69 -8.72 -11.61 1.94
C VAL A 69 -9.07 -11.97 0.49
N THR A 70 -9.19 -13.25 0.21
CA THR A 70 -9.72 -13.74 -1.06
C THR A 70 -11.17 -14.17 -0.83
N VAL A 71 -12.09 -13.78 -1.71
CA VAL A 71 -13.50 -14.21 -1.64
C VAL A 71 -13.59 -15.63 -2.22
N SER A 72 -12.97 -16.60 -1.55
CA SER A 72 -13.40 -17.99 -1.67
C SER A 72 -14.51 -18.18 -0.66
N GLY A 73 -15.72 -18.47 -1.13
CA GLY A 73 -16.83 -18.84 -0.28
C GLY A 73 -16.45 -20.10 0.50
N ASN A 74 -15.99 -19.90 1.74
CA ASN A 74 -16.18 -20.73 2.92
C ASN A 74 -15.37 -20.10 4.06
N VAL A 75 -16.09 -19.68 5.11
CA VAL A 75 -15.47 -19.24 6.35
C VAL A 75 -15.08 -20.50 7.12
N ALA A 76 -13.78 -20.76 7.19
CA ALA A 76 -13.22 -21.55 8.28
C ALA A 76 -12.89 -20.57 9.43
N SER A 77 -13.56 -20.79 10.55
CA SER A 77 -13.24 -20.21 11.85
C SER A 77 -11.77 -20.42 12.19
N ALA A 78 -11.19 -19.41 12.83
CA ALA A 78 -9.86 -19.46 13.40
C ALA A 78 -9.73 -20.67 14.33
N ASP A 79 -8.83 -21.57 13.99
CA ASP A 79 -8.01 -22.37 14.90
C ASP A 79 -6.63 -22.52 14.25
N GLU A 80 -5.61 -22.48 15.09
CA GLU A 80 -4.19 -22.46 14.74
C GLU A 80 -3.75 -23.72 13.99
N GLU A 81 -2.63 -23.58 13.28
CA GLU A 81 -1.78 -24.61 12.66
C GLU A 81 -2.02 -24.96 11.17
N THR A 82 -1.18 -24.34 10.34
CA THR A 82 -0.29 -24.87 9.28
C THR A 82 -0.37 -24.00 8.02
N ASP A 83 0.48 -22.97 7.89
CA ASP A 83 0.56 -22.18 6.64
C ASP A 83 1.97 -21.65 6.32
N ASP A 84 3.03 -22.37 6.73
CA ASP A 84 4.42 -21.98 6.45
C ASP A 84 4.72 -22.00 4.92
N GLU A 85 4.05 -22.86 4.15
CA GLU A 85 4.30 -23.01 2.70
C GLU A 85 3.62 -21.94 1.84
N GLN A 86 2.48 -21.39 2.28
CA GLN A 86 1.74 -20.37 1.53
C GLN A 86 2.28 -18.96 1.80
N GLU A 87 2.82 -18.73 3.00
CA GLU A 87 3.53 -17.50 3.37
C GLU A 87 4.85 -17.34 2.59
N GLU A 88 5.66 -18.42 2.45
CA GLU A 88 6.88 -18.39 1.62
C GLU A 88 6.59 -18.04 0.16
N LYS A 89 5.53 -18.60 -0.42
CA LYS A 89 5.17 -18.36 -1.83
C LYS A 89 4.72 -16.92 -2.07
N LEU A 90 4.00 -16.32 -1.13
CA LEU A 90 3.56 -14.92 -1.19
C LEU A 90 4.72 -13.95 -0.95
N VAL A 91 5.60 -14.24 0.02
CA VAL A 91 6.83 -13.46 0.25
C VAL A 91 7.74 -13.52 -0.97
N HIS A 92 7.86 -14.69 -1.61
CA HIS A 92 8.65 -14.86 -2.83
C HIS A 92 8.05 -14.11 -4.03
N ASP A 93 6.72 -14.12 -4.23
CA ASP A 93 6.08 -13.39 -5.35
C ASP A 93 6.15 -11.87 -5.18
N VAL A 94 5.97 -11.36 -3.95
CA VAL A 94 6.14 -9.93 -3.63
C VAL A 94 7.61 -9.51 -3.76
N GLY A 95 8.54 -10.32 -3.27
CA GLY A 95 9.98 -10.09 -3.42
C GLY A 95 10.39 -10.03 -4.89
N LYS A 96 9.91 -10.97 -5.71
CA LYS A 96 10.21 -11.03 -7.14
C LYS A 96 9.66 -9.81 -7.92
N LYS A 97 8.48 -9.32 -7.56
CA LYS A 97 7.92 -8.08 -8.13
C LYS A 97 8.72 -6.85 -7.70
N MET A 98 9.15 -6.79 -6.44
CA MET A 98 9.96 -5.68 -5.95
C MET A 98 11.35 -5.64 -6.61
N ASP A 99 12.01 -6.78 -6.77
CA ASP A 99 13.30 -6.89 -7.49
C ASP A 99 13.19 -6.46 -8.96
N LEU A 100 12.08 -6.79 -9.62
CA LEU A 100 11.82 -6.34 -10.99
C LEU A 100 11.67 -4.81 -11.06
N VAL A 101 10.99 -4.21 -10.08
CA VAL A 101 10.81 -2.76 -9.99
C VAL A 101 12.15 -2.06 -9.71
N VAL A 102 12.96 -2.60 -8.80
CA VAL A 102 14.30 -2.05 -8.49
C VAL A 102 15.18 -2.08 -9.74
N LYS A 103 15.23 -3.20 -10.47
CA LYS A 103 15.98 -3.30 -11.73
C LYS A 103 15.52 -2.28 -12.78
N LYS A 104 14.21 -2.05 -12.89
CA LYS A 104 13.65 -1.04 -13.80
C LYS A 104 14.04 0.39 -13.40
N ILE A 105 14.17 0.66 -12.10
CA ILE A 105 14.65 1.96 -11.60
C ILE A 105 16.14 2.13 -11.91
N ASP A 106 16.96 1.10 -11.70
CA ASP A 106 18.40 1.16 -12.00
C ASP A 106 18.68 1.39 -13.50
N GLU A 107 17.96 0.69 -14.39
CA GLU A 107 18.00 0.94 -15.84
C GLU A 107 17.67 2.41 -16.17
N LEU A 108 16.65 2.97 -15.50
CA LEU A 108 16.24 4.36 -15.69
C LEU A 108 17.30 5.35 -15.19
N ILE A 109 17.96 5.06 -14.06
CA ILE A 109 19.04 5.88 -13.51
C ILE A 109 20.22 5.93 -14.48
N GLU A 110 20.60 4.79 -15.06
CA GLU A 110 21.69 4.75 -16.05
C GLU A 110 21.36 5.54 -17.31
N ILE A 111 20.14 5.41 -17.83
CA ILE A 111 19.68 6.19 -18.99
C ILE A 111 19.70 7.68 -18.66
N CYS A 112 19.16 8.09 -17.50
CA CYS A 112 19.16 9.48 -17.06
C CYS A 112 20.58 10.05 -16.95
N ARG A 113 21.54 9.29 -16.39
CA ARG A 113 22.94 9.70 -16.29
C ARG A 113 23.57 9.90 -17.67
N ASN A 114 23.34 8.98 -18.60
CA ASN A 114 23.90 9.06 -19.95
C ASN A 114 23.31 10.23 -20.75
N VAL A 115 22.00 10.45 -20.65
CA VAL A 115 21.32 11.60 -21.28
C VAL A 115 21.85 12.91 -20.70
N PHE A 116 22.00 13.01 -19.39
CA PHE A 116 22.54 14.21 -18.74
C PHE A 116 23.98 14.50 -19.18
N ALA A 117 24.85 13.48 -19.25
CA ALA A 117 26.21 13.62 -19.74
C ALA A 117 26.25 14.09 -21.21
N ALA A 118 25.39 13.54 -22.07
CA ALA A 118 25.29 13.95 -23.47
C ALA A 118 24.86 15.42 -23.60
N ILE A 119 23.89 15.86 -22.81
CA ILE A 119 23.44 17.27 -22.80
C ILE A 119 24.58 18.19 -22.37
N LEU A 120 25.30 17.85 -21.30
CA LEU A 120 26.45 18.65 -20.84
C LEU A 120 27.56 18.72 -21.88
N PHE A 121 27.82 17.62 -22.58
CA PHE A 121 28.80 17.60 -23.67
C PHE A 121 28.39 18.52 -24.83
N LEU A 122 27.12 18.46 -25.25
CA LEU A 122 26.59 19.35 -26.30
C LEU A 122 26.71 20.83 -25.90
N ILE A 123 26.38 21.17 -24.65
CA ILE A 123 26.55 22.53 -24.13
C ILE A 123 28.03 22.95 -24.20
N ALA A 124 28.95 22.09 -23.77
CA ALA A 124 30.38 22.38 -23.82
C ALA A 124 30.89 22.62 -25.24
N VAL A 125 30.43 21.83 -26.22
CA VAL A 125 30.77 22.02 -27.65
C VAL A 125 30.24 23.35 -28.18
N VAL A 126 28.98 23.68 -27.90
CA VAL A 126 28.39 24.96 -28.32
C VAL A 126 29.15 26.14 -27.72
N MET A 127 29.48 26.06 -26.44
CA MET A 127 30.28 27.09 -25.76
C MET A 127 31.69 27.21 -26.35
N TYR A 128 32.36 26.10 -26.63
CA TYR A 128 33.68 26.09 -27.26
C TYR A 128 33.65 26.74 -28.64
N VAL A 129 32.70 26.35 -29.50
CA VAL A 129 32.53 26.94 -30.84
C VAL A 129 32.25 28.44 -30.73
N ALA A 130 31.37 28.87 -29.81
CA ALA A 130 31.05 30.28 -29.61
C ALA A 130 32.24 31.12 -29.12
N VAL A 131 33.19 30.51 -28.40
CA VAL A 131 34.42 31.17 -27.93
C VAL A 131 35.48 31.21 -29.02
N VAL A 132 35.67 30.12 -29.76
CA VAL A 132 36.71 29.99 -30.79
C VAL A 132 36.33 30.68 -32.11
N ALA A 133 35.05 30.70 -32.46
CA ALA A 133 34.54 31.42 -33.64
C ALA A 133 34.38 32.93 -33.41
N LYS A 134 34.89 33.45 -32.29
CA LYS A 134 34.89 34.86 -31.91
C LYS A 134 36.25 35.47 -32.17
#